data_AF-A0A847Z395-F1
#
_entry.id   AF-A0A847Z395-F1
#
_cell.length_a   1.000
_cell.length_b   1.000
_cell.length_c   1.000
_cell.angle_alpha   90.00
_cell.angle_beta   90.00
_cell.angle_gamma   90.00
#
_symmetry.space_group_name_H-M   'P 1'
#
loop_
_entity.id
_entity.type
_entity.pdbx_description
1 polymer ?
#
loop_
_entity_poly.entity_id
_entity_poly.type
_entity_poly.pdbx_seq_one_letter_code
_entity_poly.pdbx_strand_id
1 'polypeptide(L)'
;MNINISQQTNDYLKKKNINCLTLNMVIAGSGDLSGCAIPQVNYEEPSDKNRYYHTLVNNINVFIHKSAIEDDIKLEFVLRKFLFYTYVDVEGIKIL
;
A
#
# COMPACT_ATOMS: atom_id res chain seq x y z
N MET A 1 13.35 -0.12 6.49
CA MET A 1 12.25 -0.38 5.52
C MET A 1 12.69 0.03 4.14
N ASN A 2 12.58 -0.86 3.16
CA ASN A 2 12.90 -0.58 1.76
C ASN A 2 11.60 -0.61 0.95
N ILE A 3 11.26 0.49 0.30
CA ILE A 3 10.02 0.64 -0.46
C ILE A 3 10.39 0.84 -1.92
N ASN A 4 9.92 -0.08 -2.75
CA ASN A 4 10.08 -0.01 -4.19
C ASN A 4 8.72 0.18 -4.87
N ILE A 5 8.68 0.98 -5.92
CA ILE A 5 7.52 1.09 -6.81
C ILE A 5 7.96 0.58 -8.16
N SER A 6 7.36 -0.51 -8.64
CA SER A 6 7.73 -1.11 -9.93
C SER A 6 7.59 -0.08 -11.06
N GLN A 7 8.40 -0.21 -12.12
CA GLN A 7 8.34 0.72 -13.25
C GLN A 7 6.94 0.80 -13.86
N GLN A 8 6.27 -0.35 -14.02
CA GLN A 8 4.91 -0.42 -14.56
C GLN A 8 3.90 0.32 -13.65
N THR A 9 4.08 0.21 -12.34
CA THR A 9 3.27 0.97 -11.36
C THR A 9 3.52 2.47 -11.51
N ASN A 10 4.77 2.91 -11.59
CA ASN A 10 5.09 4.34 -11.77
C ASN A 10 4.47 4.90 -13.07
N ASP A 11 4.59 4.17 -14.18
CA ASP A 11 4.02 4.59 -15.46
C ASP A 11 2.49 4.71 -15.39
N TYR A 12 1.84 3.77 -14.70
CA TYR A 12 0.40 3.80 -14.46
C TYR A 12 -0.02 5.01 -13.61
N LEU A 13 0.67 5.26 -12.49
CA LEU A 13 0.38 6.38 -11.59
C LEU A 13 0.55 7.72 -12.31
N LYS A 14 1.65 7.87 -13.07
CA LYS A 14 1.89 9.05 -13.90
C LYS A 14 0.79 9.26 -14.93
N LYS A 15 0.39 8.20 -15.65
CA LYS A 15 -0.71 8.28 -16.65
C LYS A 15 -2.05 8.68 -16.00
N LYS A 16 -2.27 8.33 -14.74
CA LYS A 16 -3.48 8.64 -13.98
C LYS A 16 -3.39 9.96 -13.18
N ASN A 17 -2.27 10.68 -13.26
CA ASN A 17 -1.98 11.84 -12.42
C ASN A 17 -2.12 11.55 -10.92
N ILE A 18 -1.77 10.34 -10.49
CA ILE A 18 -1.76 9.94 -9.09
C ILE A 18 -0.35 10.18 -8.54
N ASN A 19 -0.26 10.90 -7.42
CA ASN A 19 0.99 11.26 -6.76
C ASN A 19 1.04 10.76 -5.30
N CYS A 20 0.09 9.92 -4.90
CA CYS A 20 -0.05 9.41 -3.54
C CYS A 20 -0.43 7.92 -3.55
N LEU A 21 0.20 7.15 -2.68
CA LEU A 21 -0.14 5.77 -2.35
C LEU A 21 -0.25 5.66 -0.83
N THR A 22 -1.33 5.08 -0.34
CA THR A 22 -1.56 4.84 1.08
C THR A 22 -1.87 3.38 1.31
N LEU A 23 -0.95 2.69 1.99
CA LEU A 23 -1.10 1.31 2.42
C LEU A 23 -1.77 1.26 3.80
N ASN A 24 -2.96 0.66 3.83
CA ASN A 24 -3.73 0.35 5.02
C ASN A 24 -3.74 -1.16 5.29
N MET A 25 -3.97 -1.54 6.54
CA MET A 25 -4.31 -2.92 6.92
C MET A 25 -5.78 -2.95 7.32
N VAL A 26 -6.61 -3.63 6.54
CA VAL A 26 -8.03 -3.80 6.82
C VAL A 26 -8.22 -5.14 7.49
N ILE A 27 -8.77 -5.15 8.71
CA ILE A 27 -9.11 -6.39 9.40
C ILE A 27 -10.41 -6.93 8.78
N ALA A 28 -10.31 -8.02 8.02
CA ALA A 28 -11.44 -8.77 7.52
C ALA A 28 -11.86 -9.81 8.58
N GLY A 29 -12.94 -9.52 9.31
CA GLY A 29 -13.53 -10.44 10.28
C GLY A 29 -14.65 -9.79 11.08
N SER A 30 -15.86 -10.35 11.00
CA SER A 30 -17.00 -9.98 11.84
C SER A 30 -17.21 -11.05 12.91
N GLY A 31 -16.83 -10.75 14.16
CA GLY A 31 -17.16 -11.55 15.35
C GLY A 31 -16.23 -12.74 15.62
N ASP A 32 -15.66 -12.75 16.83
CA ASP A 32 -15.00 -13.84 17.60
C ASP A 32 -13.98 -14.79 16.93
N LEU A 33 -13.71 -14.67 15.63
CA LEU A 33 -12.69 -15.44 14.93
C LEU A 33 -11.66 -14.47 14.33
N SER A 34 -10.41 -14.68 14.73
CA SER A 34 -9.17 -14.03 14.29
C SER A 34 -9.28 -13.31 12.95
N GLY A 35 -9.53 -12.00 12.99
CA GLY A 35 -9.67 -11.19 11.78
C GLY A 35 -8.37 -11.19 10.98
N CYS A 36 -8.45 -11.56 9.71
CA CYS A 36 -7.30 -11.56 8.81
C CYS A 36 -7.01 -10.12 8.37
N ALA A 37 -5.80 -9.62 8.59
CA ALA A 37 -5.41 -8.28 8.17
C ALA A 37 -5.03 -8.28 6.68
N ILE A 38 -5.89 -7.73 5.83
CA ILE A 38 -5.68 -7.65 4.39
C ILE A 38 -5.08 -6.28 4.05
N PRO A 39 -3.93 -6.22 3.34
CA PRO A 39 -3.39 -4.97 2.88
C PRO A 39 -4.26 -4.34 1.80
N GLN A 40 -4.45 -3.02 1.87
CA GLN A 40 -5.21 -2.26 0.90
C GLN A 40 -4.45 -1.00 0.52
N VAL A 41 -4.28 -0.75 -0.78
CA VAL A 41 -3.66 0.47 -1.31
C VAL A 41 -4.73 1.45 -1.79
N ASN A 42 -4.69 2.67 -1.26
CA ASN A 42 -5.51 3.80 -1.68
C ASN A 42 -4.65 4.86 -2.39
N TYR A 43 -5.27 5.74 -3.17
CA TYR A 43 -4.57 6.76 -3.96
C TYR A 43 -4.64 8.17 -3.37
N GLU A 44 -5.07 8.27 -2.11
CA GLU A 44 -5.34 9.52 -1.41
C GLU A 44 -4.47 9.63 -0.17
N GLU A 45 -4.17 10.86 0.22
CA GLU A 45 -3.45 11.15 1.46
C GLU A 45 -4.34 10.82 2.68
N PRO A 46 -3.83 10.13 3.72
CA PRO A 46 -4.63 9.84 4.90
C PRO A 46 -4.98 11.12 5.67
N SER A 47 -6.19 11.18 6.21
CA SER A 47 -6.65 12.31 7.02
C SER A 47 -5.84 12.50 8.32
N ASP A 48 -5.45 11.40 8.96
CA ASP A 48 -4.57 11.39 10.13
C ASP A 48 -3.19 10.81 9.78
N LYS A 49 -2.25 11.69 9.43
CA LYS A 49 -0.88 11.32 9.04
C LYS A 49 -0.07 10.72 10.19
N ASN A 50 -0.45 10.94 11.46
CA ASN A 50 0.33 10.47 12.61
C ASN A 50 0.34 8.94 12.74
N ARG A 51 -0.65 8.27 12.15
CA ARG A 51 -0.77 6.80 12.14
C ARG A 51 0.07 6.13 11.05
N TYR A 52 0.74 6.90 10.21
CA TYR A 52 1.45 6.41 9.05
C TYR A 52 2.94 6.74 9.15
N TYR A 53 3.76 5.86 8.61
CA TYR A 53 5.08 6.22 8.13
C TYR A 53 4.92 6.90 6.76
N HIS A 54 5.68 7.97 6.51
CA HIS A 54 5.66 8.70 5.25
C HIS A 54 7.05 8.71 4.62
N THR A 55 7.11 8.50 3.32
CA THR A 55 8.31 8.71 2.51
C THR A 55 7.94 9.17 1.10
N LEU A 56 8.90 9.75 0.40
CA LEU A 56 8.81 10.07 -1.02
C LEU A 56 9.59 9.03 -1.83
N VAL A 57 8.94 8.37 -2.80
CA VAL A 57 9.58 7.40 -3.70
C VAL A 57 9.21 7.76 -5.13
N ASN A 58 10.20 8.04 -5.99
CA ASN A 58 9.98 8.42 -7.40
C ASN A 58 8.95 9.56 -7.58
N ASN A 59 8.98 10.57 -6.71
CA ASN A 59 8.01 11.68 -6.65
C ASN A 59 6.55 11.27 -6.32
N ILE A 60 6.35 10.07 -5.78
CA ILE A 60 5.08 9.60 -5.23
C ILE A 60 5.17 9.63 -3.70
N ASN A 61 4.21 10.29 -3.05
CA ASN A 61 4.05 10.22 -1.61
C ASN A 61 3.56 8.83 -1.22
N VAL A 62 4.28 8.14 -0.35
CA VAL A 62 3.92 6.81 0.13
C VAL A 62 3.66 6.88 1.62
N PHE A 63 2.44 6.57 2.02
CA PHE A 63 2.00 6.44 3.41
C PHE A 63 1.80 4.96 3.72
N ILE A 64 2.40 4.47 4.80
CA ILE A 64 2.26 3.08 5.25
C ILE A 64 1.75 3.09 6.67
N HIS A 65 0.59 2.50 6.91
CA HIS A 65 0.02 2.45 8.25
C HIS A 65 1.01 1.75 9.19
N LYS A 66 1.26 2.32 10.37
CA LYS A 66 2.30 1.83 11.30
C LYS A 66 2.08 0.39 11.75
N SER A 67 0.85 -0.12 11.69
CA SER A 67 0.55 -1.54 11.97
C SER A 67 0.96 -2.51 10.87
N ALA A 68 1.31 -2.02 9.67
CA ALA A 68 1.81 -2.85 8.57
C ALA A 68 3.34 -3.07 8.66
N ILE A 69 4.00 -2.45 9.64
CA ILE A 69 5.45 -2.39 9.76
C ILE A 69 5.90 -3.46 10.77
N GLU A 70 6.53 -4.52 10.27
CA GLU A 70 7.47 -5.35 11.03
C GLU A 70 8.90 -4.93 10.69
N ASP A 71 9.86 -5.28 11.56
CA ASP A 71 11.28 -5.02 11.32
C ASP A 71 11.75 -5.71 10.02
N ASP A 72 12.58 -5.00 9.24
CA ASP A 72 13.16 -5.46 7.97
C ASP A 72 12.21 -5.79 6.80
N ILE A 73 10.99 -5.22 6.77
CA ILE A 73 10.10 -5.35 5.61
C ILE A 73 10.66 -4.63 4.37
N LYS A 74 10.61 -5.36 3.24
CA LYS A 74 10.75 -4.83 1.87
C LYS A 74 9.38 -4.82 1.22
N LEU A 75 8.85 -3.64 0.90
CA LEU A 75 7.57 -3.49 0.23
C LEU A 75 7.79 -3.22 -1.26
N GLU A 76 7.04 -3.91 -2.10
CA GLU A 76 7.02 -3.63 -3.54
C GLU A 76 5.59 -3.32 -4.00
N PHE A 77 5.37 -2.09 -4.49
CA PHE A 77 4.11 -1.69 -5.08
C PHE A 77 4.06 -2.14 -6.55
N VAL A 78 3.18 -3.09 -6.84
CA VAL A 78 3.06 -3.75 -8.15
C VAL A 78 1.71 -3.46 -8.79
N LEU A 79 1.69 -3.35 -10.12
CA LEU A 79 0.45 -3.15 -10.87
C LEU A 79 -0.19 -4.51 -11.14
N ARG A 80 -1.41 -4.71 -10.65
CA ARG A 80 -2.22 -5.91 -10.91
C ARG A 80 -3.35 -5.60 -11.87
N LYS A 81 -3.72 -6.61 -12.65
CA LYS A 81 -4.88 -6.58 -13.55
C LYS A 81 -5.80 -7.72 -13.17
N PHE A 82 -7.06 -7.40 -12.89
CA PHE A 82 -8.10 -8.38 -12.64
C PHE A 82 -9.31 -8.06 -13.51
N LEU A 83 -9.58 -8.92 -14.50
CA LEU A 83 -10.63 -8.76 -15.50
C LEU A 83 -10.63 -7.35 -16.15
N PHE A 84 -11.48 -6.45 -15.66
CA PHE A 84 -11.68 -5.09 -16.19
C PHE A 84 -11.05 -3.99 -15.33
N TYR A 85 -10.40 -4.35 -14.23
CA TYR A 85 -9.85 -3.41 -13.26
C TYR A 85 -8.33 -3.56 -13.19
N THR A 86 -7.64 -2.43 -13.16
CA THR A 86 -6.21 -2.35 -12.90
C THR A 86 -6.03 -1.60 -11.59
N TYR A 87 -5.29 -2.19 -10.66
CA TYR A 87 -5.08 -1.64 -9.33
C TYR A 87 -3.65 -1.85 -8.88
N VAL A 88 -3.20 -1.01 -7.96
CA VAL A 88 -1.90 -1.19 -7.30
C VAL A 88 -2.09 -2.11 -6.11
N ASP A 89 -1.24 -3.11 -6.03
CA ASP A 89 -1.16 -4.07 -4.93
C ASP A 89 0.23 -3.93 -4.27
N VAL A 90 0.41 -4.59 -3.13
CA VAL A 90 1.68 -4.57 -2.40
C VAL A 90 2.16 -5.99 -2.11
N GLU A 91 3.41 -6.25 -2.46
CA GLU A 91 4.10 -7.49 -2.11
C GLU A 91 5.07 -7.25 -0.94
N GLY A 92 5.43 -8.34 -0.25
CA GLY A 92 6.42 -8.32 0.83
C GLY A 92 5.87 -8.05 2.24
N ILE A 93 4.55 -7.93 2.39
CA ILE A 93 3.88 -7.94 3.70
C ILE A 93 3.73 -9.39 4.16
N LYS A 94 4.31 -9.72 5.33
CA LYS A 94 3.94 -10.94 6.04
C LYS A 94 2.70 -10.63 6.86
N ILE A 95 1.59 -11.30 6.52
CA ILE A 95 0.37 -11.26 7.32
C ILE A 95 0.48 -12.43 8.30
N LEU A 96 0.58 -12.13 9.59
CA LEU A 96 0.54 -13.12 10.67
C LEU A 96 -0.89 -13.63 10.91
#